data_AF-A0A438IKC4-F1
#
_entry.id   AF-A0A438IKC4-F1
#
_cell.length_a   1.000
_cell.length_b   1.000
_cell.length_c   1.000
_cell.angle_alpha   90.00
_cell.angle_beta   90.00
_cell.angle_gamma   90.00
#
_symmetry.space_group_name_H-M   'P 1'
#
loop_
_entity.id
_entity.type
_entity.pdbx_description
1 polymer ?
#
loop_
_entity_poly.entity_id
_entity_poly.type
_entity_poly.pdbx_seq_one_letter_code
_entity_poly.pdbx_strand_id
1 'polypeptide(L)'
;MEGDIQALEDLTYEKRKEFLRKHHLPPALPVVSFITEAGISPAVVATLSRVAHAEVPIVAPLTAGQPAKVPVIIPLGAAMAACAQLLQIRYGEKSDGLVTCRDAQVPGSIVVRPKRKLDHAWMVYSALDDDPTEANASQVCEALLRLLVEAGDRKRHELAMKDE
;
A
#
# COMPACT_ATOMS: atom_id res chain seq x y z
N MET A 1 -16.99 7.84 6.14
CA MET A 1 -16.31 7.04 7.18
C MET A 1 -15.19 7.89 7.72
N GLU A 2 -15.28 8.34 8.97
CA GLU A 2 -14.13 8.90 9.67
C GLU A 2 -13.32 7.71 10.20
N GLY A 3 -12.04 7.64 9.83
CA GLY A 3 -11.13 6.63 10.35
C GLY A 3 -10.74 6.97 11.79
N ASP A 4 -10.63 5.95 12.65
CA ASP A 4 -10.16 6.12 14.02
C ASP A 4 -8.63 6.18 14.06
N ILE A 5 -8.08 7.23 14.66
CA ILE A 5 -6.64 7.39 14.83
C ILE A 5 -6.05 6.27 15.70
N GLN A 6 -6.85 5.68 16.59
CA GLN A 6 -6.43 4.55 17.43
C GLN A 6 -6.08 3.32 16.59
N ALA A 7 -6.65 3.17 15.39
CA ALA A 7 -6.31 2.06 14.50
C ALA A 7 -4.84 2.09 14.04
N LEU A 8 -4.19 3.26 14.05
CA LEU A 8 -2.77 3.37 13.71
C LEU A 8 -1.85 2.85 14.83
N GLU A 9 -2.33 2.80 16.08
CA GLU A 9 -1.52 2.31 17.21
C GLU A 9 -1.15 0.84 17.02
N ASP A 10 -2.09 0.02 16.55
CA ASP A 10 -1.88 -1.40 16.28
C ASP A 10 -0.90 -1.66 15.13
N LEU A 11 -0.71 -0.69 14.24
CA LEU A 11 0.23 -0.77 13.11
C LEU A 11 1.68 -0.42 13.50
N THR A 12 1.90 0.05 14.74
CA THR A 12 3.26 0.32 15.22
C THR A 12 4.09 -0.96 15.31
N TYR A 13 5.42 -0.83 15.20
CA TYR A 13 6.31 -1.97 15.33
C TYR A 13 6.17 -2.65 16.69
N GLU A 14 5.98 -1.89 17.77
CA GLU A 14 5.79 -2.39 19.12
C GLU A 14 4.59 -3.34 19.19
N LYS A 15 3.41 -2.87 18.75
CA LYS A 15 2.18 -3.66 18.74
C LYS A 15 2.26 -4.86 17.80
N ARG A 16 2.81 -4.68 16.58
CA ARG A 16 3.04 -5.79 15.64
C ARG A 16 3.95 -6.88 16.25
N LYS A 17 5.06 -6.50 16.89
CA LYS A 17 5.97 -7.46 17.55
C LYS A 17 5.26 -8.21 18.67
N GLU A 18 4.47 -7.52 19.49
CA GLU A 18 3.68 -8.14 20.55
C GLU A 18 2.68 -9.16 19.98
N PHE A 19 1.96 -8.79 18.92
CA PHE A 19 1.01 -9.67 18.24
C PHE A 19 1.68 -10.94 17.69
N LEU A 20 2.78 -10.79 16.93
CA LEU A 20 3.48 -11.90 16.29
C LEU A 20 4.09 -12.88 17.30
N ARG A 21 4.44 -12.44 18.51
CA ARG A 21 4.93 -13.33 19.59
C ARG A 21 3.84 -14.23 20.16
N LYS A 22 2.57 -13.80 20.11
CA LYS A 22 1.43 -14.54 20.65
C LYS A 22 0.74 -15.37 19.57
N HIS A 23 0.71 -14.88 18.34
CA HIS A 23 -0.04 -15.45 17.22
C HIS A 23 0.89 -15.82 16.06
N HIS A 24 1.44 -17.02 16.13
CA HIS A 24 2.32 -17.54 15.09
C HIS A 24 1.52 -18.05 13.89
N LEU A 25 2.05 -17.82 12.69
CA LEU A 25 1.46 -18.36 11.46
C LEU A 25 1.64 -19.89 11.44
N PRO A 26 0.57 -20.68 11.20
CA PRO A 26 0.68 -22.13 11.14
C PRO A 26 1.63 -22.60 10.02
N PRO A 27 2.66 -23.43 10.32
CA PRO A 27 3.65 -23.85 9.33
C PRO A 27 3.07 -24.64 8.17
N ALA A 28 1.91 -25.28 8.35
CA ALA A 28 1.25 -26.10 7.33
C ALA A 28 0.61 -25.27 6.20
N LEU A 29 0.33 -23.99 6.41
CA LEU A 29 -0.47 -23.21 5.47
C LEU A 29 0.31 -22.71 4.25
N PRO A 30 -0.37 -22.69 3.09
CA PRO A 30 -0.17 -21.80 1.98
C PRO A 30 0.18 -20.37 2.35
N VAL A 31 1.30 -19.79 1.93
CA VAL A 31 1.47 -18.34 2.08
C VAL A 31 2.02 -17.74 0.81
N VAL A 32 1.30 -16.76 0.29
CA VAL A 32 1.72 -15.90 -0.80
C VAL A 32 1.79 -14.47 -0.27
N SER A 33 2.95 -13.82 -0.37
CA SER A 33 3.10 -12.39 -0.08
C SER A 33 3.09 -11.60 -1.38
N PHE A 34 2.11 -10.73 -1.56
CA PHE A 34 2.07 -9.78 -2.67
C PHE A 34 2.64 -8.44 -2.20
N ILE A 35 3.80 -8.07 -2.74
CA ILE A 35 4.57 -6.91 -2.27
C ILE A 35 4.58 -5.86 -3.37
N THR A 36 4.05 -4.68 -3.06
CA THR A 36 3.94 -3.56 -4.00
C THR A 36 4.89 -2.41 -3.62
N GLU A 37 5.05 -1.46 -4.53
CA GLU A 37 5.92 -0.28 -4.38
C GLU A 37 5.25 0.91 -5.05
N ALA A 38 5.10 2.02 -4.33
CA ALA A 38 4.51 3.24 -4.87
C ALA A 38 5.47 3.92 -5.84
N GLY A 39 4.91 4.60 -6.84
CA GLY A 39 5.69 5.39 -7.78
C GLY A 39 6.12 6.71 -7.15
N ILE A 40 7.40 6.84 -6.80
CA ILE A 40 7.96 8.11 -6.32
C ILE A 40 8.51 8.85 -7.54
N SER A 41 7.70 9.70 -8.17
CA SER A 41 8.16 10.56 -9.27
C SER A 41 8.35 12.00 -8.79
N PRO A 42 9.36 12.73 -9.31
CA PRO A 42 9.54 14.15 -9.00
C PRO A 42 8.30 15.00 -9.32
N ALA A 43 7.51 14.60 -10.33
CA ALA A 43 6.26 15.26 -10.69
C ALA A 43 5.19 15.12 -9.59
N VAL A 44 5.11 13.96 -8.93
CA VAL A 44 4.16 13.74 -7.82
C VAL A 44 4.56 14.54 -6.58
N VAL A 45 5.85 14.65 -6.29
CA VAL A 45 6.37 15.53 -5.23
C VAL A 45 6.09 17.01 -5.55
N ALA A 46 6.22 17.41 -6.82
CA ALA A 46 5.86 18.75 -7.28
C ALA A 46 4.35 19.03 -7.16
N THR A 47 3.48 18.03 -7.32
CA THR A 47 2.04 18.17 -7.07
C THR A 47 1.74 18.47 -5.61
N LEU A 48 2.43 17.82 -4.65
CA LEU A 48 2.31 18.17 -3.23
C LEU A 48 2.79 19.60 -2.95
N SER A 49 3.92 19.99 -3.55
CA SER A 49 4.43 21.37 -3.43
C SER A 49 3.47 22.38 -4.05
N ARG A 50 2.88 22.11 -5.22
CA ARG A 50 1.86 22.99 -5.83
C ARG A 50 0.59 23.07 -5.01
N VAL A 51 0.14 21.97 -4.42
CA VAL A 51 -1.02 21.95 -3.51
C VAL A 51 -0.70 22.69 -2.19
N ALA A 52 0.55 22.64 -1.74
CA ALA A 52 1.04 23.42 -0.60
C ALA A 52 1.31 24.91 -0.92
N HIS A 53 1.54 25.26 -2.20
CA HIS A 53 1.80 26.62 -2.69
C HIS A 53 0.64 27.24 -3.50
N ALA A 54 -0.51 26.57 -3.61
CA ALA A 54 -1.69 27.10 -4.27
C ALA A 54 -2.36 28.15 -3.37
N GLU A 55 -1.69 29.30 -3.19
CA GLU A 55 -2.35 30.55 -2.87
C GLU A 55 -2.91 31.15 -4.17
N VAL A 56 -4.22 31.39 -4.22
CA VAL A 56 -4.91 31.95 -5.40
C VAL A 56 -4.53 33.42 -5.58
N PRO A 57 -4.35 33.93 -6.81
CA PRO A 57 -4.16 35.36 -7.03
C PRO A 57 -5.37 36.15 -6.50
N ILE A 58 -5.11 37.13 -5.63
CA ILE A 58 -6.12 38.08 -5.15
C ILE A 58 -6.61 38.89 -6.35
N VAL A 59 -7.75 38.51 -6.94
CA VAL A 59 -8.44 39.35 -7.93
C VAL A 59 -9.50 40.18 -7.21
N ALA A 60 -9.10 41.43 -6.92
CA ALA A 60 -9.89 42.65 -6.74
C ALA A 60 -10.66 42.89 -5.41
N PRO A 61 -10.89 44.17 -5.03
CA PRO A 61 -10.90 44.62 -3.63
C PRO A 61 -12.30 44.95 -3.08
N LEU A 62 -12.35 45.14 -1.75
CA LEU A 62 -13.40 45.76 -0.94
C LEU A 62 -14.65 44.90 -0.64
N THR A 63 -14.61 44.12 0.45
CA THR A 63 -15.48 44.30 1.65
C THR A 63 -15.38 43.10 2.61
N ALA A 64 -15.21 43.40 3.90
CA ALA A 64 -15.52 42.57 5.07
C ALA A 64 -14.90 41.15 5.19
N GLY A 65 -13.64 41.10 5.66
CA GLY A 65 -13.24 40.37 6.88
C GLY A 65 -13.81 38.99 7.21
N GLN A 66 -13.45 37.93 6.46
CA GLN A 66 -13.20 36.60 7.01
C GLN A 66 -12.07 35.89 6.22
N PRO A 67 -11.10 35.24 6.88
CA PRO A 67 -10.11 34.42 6.19
C PRO A 67 -10.81 33.20 5.58
N ALA A 68 -10.97 33.19 4.26
CA ALA A 68 -11.52 32.05 3.54
C ALA A 68 -10.57 30.85 3.68
N LYS A 69 -10.98 29.80 4.42
CA LYS A 69 -10.29 28.51 4.44
C LYS A 69 -10.46 27.85 3.07
N VAL A 70 -9.42 27.87 2.26
CA VAL A 70 -9.40 27.15 0.98
C VAL A 70 -9.13 25.67 1.27
N PRO A 71 -9.98 24.73 0.83
CA PRO A 71 -9.76 23.31 1.04
C PRO A 71 -8.58 22.84 0.19
N VAL A 72 -7.52 22.38 0.86
CA VAL A 72 -6.37 21.74 0.22
C VAL A 72 -6.76 20.29 -0.09
N ILE A 73 -7.04 19.98 -1.36
CA ILE A 73 -7.32 18.61 -1.82
C ILE A 73 -6.00 17.96 -2.20
N ILE A 74 -5.54 17.00 -1.41
CA ILE A 74 -4.37 16.19 -1.73
C ILE A 74 -4.86 14.92 -2.44
N PRO A 75 -4.46 14.66 -3.70
CA PRO A 75 -4.77 13.40 -4.36
C PRO A 75 -4.19 12.21 -3.57
N LEU A 76 -4.97 11.14 -3.41
CA LEU A 76 -4.56 9.98 -2.61
C LEU A 76 -3.23 9.38 -3.06
N GLY A 77 -3.04 9.20 -4.38
CA GLY A 77 -1.77 8.72 -4.93
C GLY A 77 -0.58 9.64 -4.63
N ALA A 78 -0.81 10.96 -4.54
CA ALA A 78 0.22 11.91 -4.14
C ALA A 78 0.58 11.78 -2.66
N ALA A 79 -0.41 11.57 -1.79
CA ALA A 79 -0.17 11.28 -0.37
C ALA A 79 0.62 9.97 -0.20
N MET A 80 0.23 8.89 -0.90
CA MET A 80 0.95 7.61 -0.86
C MET A 80 2.40 7.74 -1.31
N ALA A 81 2.67 8.47 -2.41
CA ALA A 81 4.03 8.72 -2.86
C ALA A 81 4.86 9.54 -1.86
N ALA A 82 4.25 10.54 -1.19
CA ALA A 82 4.89 11.32 -0.13
C ALA A 82 5.31 10.43 1.04
N CYS A 83 4.39 9.61 1.52
CA CYS A 83 4.64 8.67 2.61
C CYS A 83 5.68 7.63 2.21
N ALA A 84 5.65 7.16 0.96
CA ALA A 84 6.66 6.23 0.46
C ALA A 84 8.06 6.85 0.44
N GLN A 85 8.16 8.12 0.02
CA GLN A 85 9.41 8.87 0.06
C GLN A 85 9.91 9.08 1.49
N LEU A 86 9.01 9.39 2.43
CA LEU A 86 9.35 9.53 3.84
C LEU A 86 9.92 8.22 4.41
N LEU A 87 9.29 7.08 4.13
CA LEU A 87 9.77 5.77 4.56
C LEU A 87 11.12 5.43 3.93
N GLN A 88 11.32 5.74 2.66
CA GLN A 88 12.59 5.55 1.96
C GLN A 88 13.72 6.39 2.57
N ILE A 89 13.46 7.65 2.96
CA ILE A 89 14.45 8.53 3.62
C ILE A 89 14.75 8.03 5.03
N ARG A 90 13.71 7.65 5.79
CA ARG A 90 13.84 7.28 7.20
C ARG A 90 14.48 5.91 7.41
N TYR A 91 14.14 4.95 6.56
CA TYR A 91 14.49 3.54 6.75
C TYR A 91 15.37 2.97 5.62
N GLY A 92 15.55 3.69 4.51
CA GLY A 92 16.29 3.17 3.35
C GLY A 92 15.52 2.11 2.56
N GLU A 93 14.26 1.86 2.89
CA GLU A 93 13.45 0.78 2.34
C GLU A 93 12.33 1.32 1.45
N LYS A 94 12.08 0.59 0.35
CA LYS A 94 10.96 0.86 -0.55
C LYS A 94 9.63 0.53 0.13
N SER A 95 8.56 1.19 -0.28
CA SER A 95 7.21 0.96 0.26
C SER A 95 6.12 1.29 -0.75
N ASP A 96 4.91 0.83 -0.46
CA ASP A 96 3.69 1.14 -1.20
C ASP A 96 3.00 2.45 -0.73
N GLY A 97 3.66 3.20 0.15
CA GLY A 97 3.11 4.41 0.77
C GLY A 97 2.67 4.22 2.22
N LEU A 98 2.50 2.98 2.70
CA LEU A 98 2.17 2.72 4.10
C LEU A 98 3.04 1.62 4.72
N VAL A 99 3.31 0.55 3.97
CA VAL A 99 4.06 -0.61 4.44
C VAL A 99 5.34 -0.77 3.63
N THR A 100 6.47 -0.99 4.32
CA THR A 100 7.73 -1.27 3.63
C THR A 100 7.65 -2.61 2.89
N CYS A 101 8.31 -2.71 1.73
CA CYS A 101 8.33 -3.96 0.96
C CYS A 101 8.88 -5.13 1.80
N ARG A 102 9.78 -4.83 2.73
CA ARG A 102 10.35 -5.81 3.65
C ARG A 102 9.34 -6.28 4.69
N ASP A 103 8.54 -5.38 5.26
CA ASP A 103 7.54 -5.73 6.27
C ASP A 103 6.30 -6.40 5.69
N ALA A 104 6.00 -6.17 4.42
CA ALA A 104 4.95 -6.84 3.66
C ALA A 104 5.27 -8.32 3.36
N GLN A 105 6.53 -8.74 3.50
CA GLN A 105 6.93 -10.12 3.26
C GLN A 105 6.76 -10.98 4.52
N VAL A 106 5.97 -12.04 4.40
CA VAL A 106 5.94 -13.11 5.40
C VAL A 106 7.11 -14.08 5.15
N PRO A 107 7.93 -14.40 6.17
CA PRO A 107 9.00 -15.40 6.04
C PRO A 107 8.47 -16.76 5.55
N GLY A 108 9.17 -17.37 4.59
CA GLY A 108 8.80 -18.67 4.02
C GLY A 108 7.62 -18.65 3.03
N SER A 109 7.05 -17.48 2.73
CA SER A 109 6.01 -17.34 1.71
C SER A 109 6.59 -17.35 0.28
N ILE A 110 5.72 -17.68 -0.68
CA ILE A 110 5.96 -17.41 -2.09
C ILE A 110 5.78 -15.90 -2.30
N VAL A 111 6.79 -15.24 -2.84
CA VAL A 111 6.79 -13.79 -2.95
C VAL A 111 6.49 -13.37 -4.39
N VAL A 112 5.45 -12.55 -4.55
CA VAL A 112 5.06 -11.96 -5.82
C VAL A 112 5.38 -10.47 -5.77
N ARG A 113 6.20 -10.02 -6.73
CA ARG A 113 6.60 -8.62 -6.89
C ARG A 113 6.25 -8.15 -8.30
N PRO A 114 5.20 -7.32 -8.48
CA PRO A 114 4.90 -6.74 -9.77
C PRO A 114 6.00 -5.75 -10.17
N LYS A 115 6.30 -5.67 -11.47
CA LYS A 115 7.24 -4.65 -11.99
C LYS A 115 6.62 -3.26 -12.00
N ARG A 116 5.30 -3.18 -12.20
CA ARG A 116 4.52 -1.94 -12.16
C ARG A 116 4.53 -1.38 -10.73
N LYS A 117 4.61 -0.06 -10.62
CA LYS A 117 4.49 0.65 -9.34
C LYS A 117 3.01 0.75 -8.97
N LEU A 118 2.67 0.14 -7.85
CA LEU A 118 1.32 0.08 -7.30
C LEU A 118 1.43 0.60 -5.87
N ASP A 119 0.69 1.66 -5.55
CA ASP A 119 0.60 2.12 -4.16
C ASP A 119 -0.37 1.25 -3.35
N HIS A 120 -0.43 1.49 -2.04
CA HIS A 120 -1.25 0.72 -1.11
C HIS A 120 -2.75 0.78 -1.44
N ALA A 121 -3.20 1.91 -1.99
CA ALA A 121 -4.59 2.18 -2.28
C ALA A 121 -5.04 1.51 -3.59
N TRP A 122 -4.09 1.16 -4.47
CA TRP A 122 -4.37 0.62 -5.79
C TRP A 122 -5.29 -0.61 -5.75
N MET A 123 -5.03 -1.60 -4.89
CA MET A 123 -5.87 -2.81 -4.80
C MET A 123 -7.33 -2.53 -4.44
N VAL A 124 -7.60 -1.42 -3.75
CA VAL A 124 -8.94 -1.06 -3.26
C VAL A 124 -9.68 -0.20 -4.29
N TYR A 125 -8.98 0.75 -4.91
CA TYR A 125 -9.60 1.76 -5.77
C TYR A 125 -9.41 1.52 -7.27
N SER A 126 -8.60 0.55 -7.69
CA SER A 126 -8.39 0.26 -9.13
C SER A 126 -9.67 -0.14 -9.85
N ALA A 127 -10.67 -0.66 -9.15
CA ALA A 127 -11.96 -1.02 -9.74
C ALA A 127 -12.83 0.19 -10.12
N LEU A 128 -12.45 1.39 -9.69
CA LEU A 128 -13.09 2.65 -10.10
C LEU A 128 -12.49 3.22 -11.40
N ASP A 129 -11.37 2.64 -11.85
CA ASP A 129 -10.71 3.02 -13.09
C ASP A 129 -11.06 1.98 -14.17
N ASP A 130 -11.92 2.37 -15.12
CA ASP A 130 -12.40 1.50 -16.20
C ASP A 130 -11.40 1.41 -17.38
N ASP A 131 -10.13 1.79 -17.18
CA ASP A 131 -9.12 1.71 -18.22
C ASP A 131 -8.80 0.24 -18.57
N PRO A 132 -9.21 -0.24 -19.77
CA PRO A 132 -9.00 -1.63 -20.17
C PRO A 132 -7.53 -1.96 -20.47
N THR A 133 -6.65 -0.96 -20.52
CA THR A 133 -5.21 -1.13 -20.72
C THR A 133 -4.47 -1.38 -19.41
N GLU A 134 -5.14 -1.18 -18.27
CA GLU A 134 -4.57 -1.39 -16.95
C GLU A 134 -4.87 -2.78 -16.40
N ALA A 135 -3.91 -3.36 -15.68
CA ALA A 135 -4.13 -4.62 -14.97
C ALA A 135 -5.26 -4.42 -13.94
N ASN A 136 -6.32 -5.22 -14.02
CA ASN A 136 -7.42 -5.11 -13.06
C ASN A 136 -7.05 -5.83 -11.75
N ALA A 137 -7.35 -5.25 -10.59
CA ALA A 137 -7.14 -5.91 -9.30
C ALA A 137 -7.83 -7.29 -9.22
N SER A 138 -8.95 -7.48 -9.91
CA SER A 138 -9.63 -8.78 -9.99
C SER A 138 -8.73 -9.87 -10.61
N GLN A 139 -8.05 -9.56 -11.71
CA GLN A 139 -7.13 -10.46 -12.39
C GLN A 139 -5.90 -10.77 -11.53
N VAL A 140 -5.38 -9.77 -10.81
CA VAL A 140 -4.28 -9.95 -9.86
C VAL A 140 -4.72 -10.88 -8.72
N CYS A 141 -5.89 -10.65 -8.14
CA CYS A 141 -6.46 -11.51 -7.10
C CYS A 141 -6.65 -12.95 -7.59
N GLU A 142 -7.20 -13.14 -8.79
CA GLU A 142 -7.37 -14.47 -9.39
C GLU A 142 -6.03 -15.19 -9.56
N ALA A 143 -5.01 -14.51 -10.08
CA ALA A 143 -3.67 -15.07 -10.23
C ALA A 143 -3.03 -15.45 -8.88
N LEU A 144 -3.19 -14.62 -7.85
CA LEU A 144 -2.70 -14.89 -6.50
C LEU A 144 -3.40 -16.10 -5.87
N LEU A 145 -4.73 -16.21 -6.03
CA LEU A 145 -5.51 -17.35 -5.54
C LEU A 145 -5.10 -18.65 -6.25
N ARG A 146 -4.92 -18.60 -7.56
CA ARG A 146 -4.42 -19.75 -8.33
C ARG A 146 -3.05 -20.20 -7.83
N LEU A 147 -2.12 -19.26 -7.65
CA LEU A 147 -0.79 -19.55 -7.12
C LEU A 147 -0.85 -20.18 -5.72
N LEU A 148 -1.78 -19.71 -4.88
CA LEU A 148 -1.99 -20.26 -3.54
C LEU A 148 -2.51 -21.70 -3.59
N VAL A 149 -3.47 -22.00 -4.47
CA VAL A 149 -3.99 -23.37 -4.68
C VAL A 149 -2.89 -24.30 -5.15
N GLU A 150 -2.14 -23.91 -6.19
CA GLU A 150 -1.03 -24.71 -6.73
C GLU A 150 0.06 -24.97 -5.67
N ALA A 151 0.36 -23.97 -4.82
CA ALA A 151 1.28 -24.12 -3.71
C ALA A 151 0.75 -25.08 -2.63
N GLY A 152 -0.56 -25.03 -2.35
CA GLY A 152 -1.25 -25.95 -1.45
C GLY A 152 -1.16 -27.38 -1.92
N ASP A 153 -1.41 -27.61 -3.21
CA ASP A 153 -1.41 -28.95 -3.80
C ASP A 153 0.00 -29.56 -3.74
N ARG A 154 1.02 -28.80 -4.18
CA ARG A 154 2.43 -29.24 -4.08
C ARG A 154 2.80 -29.63 -2.65
N LYS A 155 2.45 -28.79 -1.68
CA LYS A 155 2.77 -29.06 -0.27
C LYS A 155 2.08 -30.30 0.28
N ARG A 156 0.82 -30.56 -0.11
CA ARG A 156 0.11 -31.79 0.27
C ARG A 156 0.75 -33.03 -0.36
N HIS A 157 1.16 -32.94 -1.63
CA HIS A 157 1.89 -34.03 -2.30
C HIS A 157 3.24 -34.30 -1.63
N GLU A 158 4.01 -33.27 -1.28
CA GLU A 158 5.29 -33.41 -0.57
C GLU A 158 5.16 -34.07 0.81
N LEU A 159 4.06 -33.81 1.52
CA LEU A 159 3.78 -34.46 2.80
C LEU A 159 3.42 -35.93 2.62
N ALA A 160 2.54 -36.25 1.65
CA ALA A 160 2.14 -37.63 1.36
C ALA A 160 3.32 -38.52 0.95
N MET A 161 4.31 -37.98 0.21
CA MET A 161 5.51 -38.71 -0.22
C MET A 161 6.59 -38.87 0.88
N LYS A 162 6.44 -38.21 2.03
CA LYS A 162 7.35 -38.39 3.19
C LYS A 162 6.84 -39.41 4.20
N ASP A 163 5.56 -39.78 4.08
CA ASP A 163 4.89 -40.76 4.93
C ASP A 163 4.94 -42.20 4.34
N GLU A 164 5.54 -42.37 3.15
CA GLU A 164 5.87 -43.65 2.49
C GLU A 164 7.36 -44.00 2.65
#